data_AF-A0A1L3IRV4-F1
#
_entry.id   AF-A0A1L3IRV4-F1
#
_cell.length_a   1.000
_cell.length_b   1.000
_cell.length_c   1.000
_cell.angle_alpha   90.00
_cell.angle_beta   90.00
_cell.angle_gamma   90.00
#
_symmetry.space_group_name_H-M   'P 1'
#
loop_
_entity.id
_entity.type
_entity.pdbx_description
1 polymer ?
#
loop_
_entity_poly.entity_id
_entity_poly.type
_entity_poly.pdbx_seq_one_letter_code
_entity_poly.pdbx_strand_id
1 'polypeptide(L)'
;KIQMEELIKNCYEFKIPLYDLNNPNQGIVHVIGPELGMSLPGMTIVCGDSHTSTHGAFGALSFGIGTSEVEHVLATQTLKQQRFKTMKIEILGTINKFITAKDIILSIIGKLGSSGGTGYIIEFCGSVVKKMNMEERMTICNMAIEMGAKSGLIAPDEITYSYLKNRMYSPQGKYWEKSVNFWKTLKTDEDAIFDKTFIIDISNLSPQITWGTNPDQVISINQKIPDFNSFNNITKRDLAKSACAYMDLKPGMYLT
;
A
#
# COMPACT_ATOMS: atom_id res chain seq x y z
N LYS A 1 -11.33 23.76 -13.49
CA LYS A 1 -11.68 23.86 -14.92
C LYS A 1 -10.42 24.10 -15.77
N ILE A 2 -9.73 25.24 -15.63
CA ILE A 2 -8.49 25.56 -16.37
C ILE A 2 -7.42 24.46 -16.27
N GLN A 3 -7.14 23.94 -15.07
CA GLN A 3 -6.16 22.85 -14.89
C GLN A 3 -6.47 21.59 -15.73
N MET A 4 -7.75 21.27 -15.90
CA MET A 4 -8.15 20.07 -16.64
C MET A 4 -8.10 20.29 -18.14
N GLU A 5 -8.48 21.49 -18.60
CA GLU A 5 -8.33 21.90 -19.99
C GLU A 5 -6.86 21.92 -20.40
N GLU A 6 -5.98 22.45 -19.54
CA GLU A 6 -4.53 22.45 -19.81
C GLU A 6 -3.94 21.05 -19.78
N LEU A 7 -4.39 20.16 -18.87
CA LEU A 7 -3.97 18.75 -18.90
C LEU A 7 -4.35 18.07 -20.22
N ILE A 8 -5.61 18.22 -20.66
CA ILE A 8 -6.09 17.63 -21.92
C ILE A 8 -5.26 18.14 -23.10
N LYS A 9 -5.06 19.46 -23.18
CA LYS A 9 -4.26 20.09 -24.22
C LYS A 9 -2.82 19.59 -24.22
N ASN A 10 -2.17 19.53 -23.06
CA ASN A 10 -0.80 19.04 -22.94
C ASN A 10 -0.68 17.57 -23.31
N CYS A 11 -1.58 16.70 -22.83
CA CYS A 11 -1.59 15.29 -23.21
C CYS A 11 -1.75 15.11 -24.72
N TYR A 12 -2.60 15.91 -25.36
CA TYR A 12 -2.74 15.91 -26.81
C TYR A 12 -1.46 16.37 -27.52
N GLU A 13 -0.87 17.49 -27.10
CA GLU A 13 0.35 18.06 -27.68
C GLU A 13 1.55 17.11 -27.58
N PHE A 14 1.74 16.50 -26.40
CA PHE A 14 2.86 15.59 -26.12
C PHE A 14 2.55 14.12 -26.44
N LYS A 15 1.38 13.82 -27.02
CA LYS A 15 0.93 12.47 -27.40
C LYS A 15 0.94 11.48 -26.23
N ILE A 16 0.59 11.97 -25.04
CA ILE A 16 0.44 11.15 -23.84
C ILE A 16 -1.01 10.66 -23.79
N PRO A 17 -1.26 9.33 -23.78
CA PRO A 17 -2.62 8.80 -23.62
C PRO A 17 -3.27 9.31 -22.34
N LEU A 18 -4.49 9.84 -22.46
CA LEU A 18 -5.26 10.39 -21.36
C LEU A 18 -6.58 9.63 -21.19
N TYR A 19 -6.81 9.12 -19.98
CA TYR A 19 -8.08 8.56 -19.54
C TYR A 19 -8.90 9.69 -18.93
N ASP A 20 -9.52 10.50 -19.77
CA ASP A 20 -10.31 11.67 -19.36
C ASP A 20 -11.67 11.28 -18.75
N LEU A 21 -12.47 12.29 -18.39
CA LEU A 21 -13.79 12.10 -17.77
C LEU A 21 -14.82 11.36 -18.64
N ASN A 22 -14.59 11.26 -19.95
CA ASN A 22 -15.49 10.60 -20.88
C ASN A 22 -14.98 9.20 -21.29
N ASN A 23 -13.78 8.82 -20.84
CA ASN A 23 -13.20 7.53 -21.17
C ASN A 23 -13.87 6.41 -20.34
N PRO A 24 -14.28 5.28 -20.95
CA PRO A 24 -14.91 4.18 -20.21
C PRO A 24 -13.99 3.54 -19.17
N ASN A 25 -12.67 3.72 -19.29
CA ASN A 25 -11.67 3.22 -18.34
C ASN A 25 -11.24 4.31 -17.34
N GLN A 26 -12.02 5.39 -17.17
CA GLN A 26 -11.77 6.40 -16.14
C GLN A 26 -11.98 5.80 -14.74
N GLY A 27 -11.08 6.12 -13.81
CA GLY A 27 -11.19 5.66 -12.43
C GLY A 27 -10.02 6.15 -11.57
N ILE A 28 -9.94 5.60 -10.36
CA ILE A 28 -8.85 5.89 -9.43
C ILE A 28 -7.54 5.32 -10.00
N VAL A 29 -6.48 6.13 -10.05
CA VAL A 29 -5.20 5.81 -10.70
C VAL A 29 -4.62 4.44 -10.28
N HIS A 30 -4.68 4.13 -8.99
CA HIS A 30 -4.16 2.87 -8.43
C HIS A 30 -5.09 1.66 -8.60
N VAL A 31 -6.28 1.87 -9.17
CA VAL A 31 -7.24 0.82 -9.54
C VAL A 31 -7.15 0.55 -11.03
N ILE A 32 -7.23 1.59 -11.86
CA ILE A 32 -7.20 1.44 -13.32
C ILE A 32 -5.86 0.86 -13.82
N GLY A 33 -4.74 1.22 -13.19
CA GLY A 33 -3.42 0.72 -13.57
C GLY A 33 -3.36 -0.81 -13.50
N PRO A 34 -3.67 -1.42 -12.34
CA PRO A 34 -3.84 -2.86 -12.20
C PRO A 34 -4.90 -3.49 -13.11
N GLU A 35 -6.11 -2.91 -13.17
CA GLU A 35 -7.23 -3.47 -13.94
C GLU A 35 -6.94 -3.58 -15.43
N LEU A 36 -6.19 -2.62 -15.98
CA LEU A 36 -5.75 -2.60 -17.37
C LEU A 36 -4.46 -3.40 -17.58
N GLY A 37 -3.80 -3.87 -16.52
CA GLY A 37 -2.57 -4.65 -16.58
C GLY A 37 -1.31 -3.81 -16.83
N MET A 38 -1.30 -2.55 -16.42
CA MET A 38 -0.13 -1.65 -16.47
C MET A 38 0.85 -1.88 -15.32
N SER A 39 0.39 -2.51 -14.23
CA SER A 39 1.21 -2.83 -13.06
C SER A 39 1.76 -4.24 -13.16
N LEU A 40 2.99 -4.37 -13.67
CA LEU A 40 3.62 -5.67 -13.88
C LEU A 40 4.73 -5.93 -12.85
N PRO A 41 4.94 -7.19 -12.43
CA PRO A 41 6.03 -7.53 -11.53
C PRO A 41 7.41 -7.15 -12.08
N GLY A 42 8.27 -6.66 -11.17
CA GLY A 42 9.64 -6.22 -11.49
C GLY A 42 9.74 -4.81 -12.06
N MET A 43 8.63 -4.10 -12.27
CA MET A 43 8.66 -2.70 -12.66
C MET A 43 9.10 -1.80 -11.49
N THR A 44 9.66 -0.64 -11.84
CA THR A 44 9.67 0.52 -10.95
C THR A 44 8.55 1.46 -11.40
N ILE A 45 7.61 1.77 -10.51
CA ILE A 45 6.41 2.58 -10.83
C ILE A 45 6.38 3.81 -9.94
N VAL A 46 6.37 4.98 -10.56
CA VAL A 46 6.28 6.26 -9.85
C VAL A 46 5.10 7.07 -10.37
N CYS A 47 4.42 7.76 -9.47
CA CYS A 47 3.30 8.64 -9.80
C CYS A 47 3.30 9.83 -8.83
N GLY A 48 2.66 10.93 -9.21
CA GLY A 48 2.48 12.12 -8.38
C GLY A 48 1.53 11.93 -7.17
N ASP A 49 1.27 10.68 -6.78
CA ASP A 49 0.34 10.29 -5.71
C ASP A 49 1.07 9.46 -4.64
N SER A 50 0.79 9.71 -3.36
CA SER A 50 1.43 9.03 -2.24
C SER A 50 1.17 7.52 -2.20
N HIS A 51 -0.02 7.09 -2.60
CA HIS A 51 -0.49 5.71 -2.52
C HIS A 51 -0.08 4.86 -3.72
N THR A 52 0.87 5.34 -4.52
CA THR A 52 1.56 4.55 -5.55
C THR A 52 2.18 3.27 -4.98
N SER A 53 2.42 3.20 -3.67
CA SER A 53 2.75 1.97 -2.94
C SER A 53 1.81 0.79 -3.23
N THR A 54 0.54 1.04 -3.60
CA THR A 54 -0.45 0.02 -3.98
C THR A 54 0.09 -0.98 -5.01
N HIS A 55 0.85 -0.50 -6.00
CA HIS A 55 1.34 -1.35 -7.10
C HIS A 55 2.40 -2.37 -6.64
N GLY A 56 2.97 -2.21 -5.44
CA GLY A 56 3.89 -3.21 -4.89
C GLY A 56 3.22 -4.52 -4.50
N ALA A 57 1.88 -4.57 -4.45
CA ALA A 57 1.12 -5.82 -4.40
C ALA A 57 1.41 -6.77 -5.58
N PHE A 58 1.92 -6.23 -6.69
CA PHE A 58 2.32 -6.97 -7.89
C PHE A 58 3.81 -7.31 -7.90
N GLY A 59 4.56 -7.04 -6.83
CA GLY A 59 6.02 -7.20 -6.82
C GLY A 59 6.74 -6.11 -7.64
N ALA A 60 6.16 -4.92 -7.73
CA ALA A 60 6.76 -3.74 -8.35
C ALA A 60 7.30 -2.78 -7.28
N LEU A 61 8.48 -2.21 -7.47
CA LEU A 61 8.97 -1.15 -6.59
C LEU A 61 8.22 0.14 -6.91
N SER A 62 7.26 0.50 -6.07
CA SER A 62 6.34 1.59 -6.40
C SER A 62 6.17 2.63 -5.29
N PHE A 63 6.27 3.91 -5.65
CA PHE A 63 6.26 5.01 -4.67
C PHE A 63 5.87 6.36 -5.27
N GLY A 64 5.29 7.22 -4.43
CA GLY A 64 4.95 8.59 -4.79
C GLY A 64 6.17 9.49 -4.94
N ILE A 65 6.07 10.44 -5.86
CA ILE A 65 7.10 11.44 -6.18
C ILE A 65 6.50 12.85 -6.36
N GLY A 66 7.30 13.88 -6.19
CA GLY A 66 6.86 15.28 -6.36
C GLY A 66 6.79 15.73 -7.82
N THR A 67 6.17 16.88 -8.09
CA THR A 67 5.98 17.42 -9.45
C THR A 67 7.30 17.57 -10.23
N SER A 68 8.37 18.08 -9.62
CA SER A 68 9.68 18.21 -10.28
C SER A 68 10.31 16.85 -10.59
N GLU A 69 10.05 15.83 -9.77
CA GLU A 69 10.51 14.47 -10.06
C GLU A 69 9.71 13.85 -11.21
N VAL A 70 8.39 14.12 -11.29
CA VAL A 70 7.55 13.68 -12.42
C VAL A 70 8.08 14.25 -13.74
N GLU A 71 8.37 15.56 -13.78
CA GLU A 71 9.00 16.21 -14.94
C GLU A 71 10.32 15.52 -15.32
N HIS A 72 11.17 15.25 -14.34
CA HIS A 72 12.47 14.60 -14.57
C HIS A 72 12.32 13.17 -15.11
N VAL A 73 11.36 12.39 -14.61
CA VAL A 73 11.06 11.04 -15.09
C VAL A 73 10.50 11.10 -16.51
N LEU A 74 9.61 12.03 -16.83
CA LEU A 74 9.11 12.21 -18.20
C LEU A 74 10.24 12.58 -19.17
N ALA A 75 11.21 13.39 -18.73
CA ALA A 75 12.34 13.79 -19.55
C ALA A 75 13.43 12.71 -19.72
N THR A 76 13.68 11.89 -18.69
CA THR A 76 14.89 11.04 -18.64
C THR A 76 14.63 9.56 -18.43
N GLN A 77 13.43 9.18 -17.96
CA GLN A 77 13.11 7.83 -17.46
C GLN A 77 14.03 7.36 -16.33
N THR A 78 14.64 8.30 -15.60
CA THR A 78 15.49 8.03 -14.44
C THR A 78 15.07 8.88 -13.25
N LEU A 79 15.47 8.45 -12.05
CA LEU A 79 15.23 9.21 -10.83
C LEU A 79 16.33 8.92 -9.80
N LYS A 80 16.88 9.99 -9.21
CA LYS A 80 17.82 9.84 -8.09
C LYS A 80 17.03 9.46 -6.84
N GLN A 81 17.38 8.34 -6.23
CA GLN A 81 16.81 7.90 -4.95
C GLN A 81 17.93 7.53 -3.97
N GLN A 82 17.67 7.70 -2.68
CA GLN A 82 18.51 7.13 -1.64
C GLN A 82 18.22 5.63 -1.50
N ARG A 83 19.21 4.85 -1.07
CA ARG A 83 18.99 3.43 -0.76
C ARG A 83 18.23 3.32 0.56
N PHE A 84 17.02 2.78 0.48
CA PHE A 84 16.18 2.50 1.66
C PHE A 84 16.64 1.23 2.36
N LYS A 85 16.38 1.15 3.66
CA LYS A 85 16.52 -0.08 4.43
C LYS A 85 15.38 -1.06 4.09
N THR A 86 15.55 -2.31 4.47
CA THR A 86 14.60 -3.39 4.21
C THR A 86 13.88 -3.79 5.49
N MET A 87 12.56 -3.89 5.44
CA MET A 87 11.76 -4.36 6.57
C MET A 87 10.86 -5.52 6.14
N LYS A 88 10.92 -6.63 6.87
CA LYS A 88 10.01 -7.75 6.68
C LYS A 88 8.84 -7.63 7.65
N ILE A 89 7.62 -7.71 7.14
CA ILE A 89 6.40 -7.90 7.92
C ILE A 89 5.82 -9.28 7.58
N GLU A 90 5.96 -10.21 8.52
CA GLU A 90 5.49 -11.59 8.37
C GLU A 90 4.14 -11.79 9.07
N ILE A 91 3.12 -12.08 8.29
CA ILE A 91 1.72 -12.21 8.73
C ILE A 91 1.33 -13.69 8.77
N LEU A 92 1.15 -14.19 9.98
CA LEU A 92 0.88 -15.59 10.28
C LEU A 92 -0.54 -15.77 10.85
N GLY A 93 -1.00 -17.02 10.88
CA GLY A 93 -2.29 -17.39 11.48
C GLY A 93 -3.42 -17.62 10.46
N THR A 94 -4.65 -17.51 10.94
CA THR A 94 -5.88 -17.75 10.17
C THR A 94 -6.78 -16.51 10.12
N ILE A 95 -7.25 -16.16 8.92
CA ILE A 95 -8.24 -15.08 8.75
C ILE A 95 -9.59 -15.57 9.29
N ASN A 96 -10.05 -14.95 10.38
CA ASN A 96 -11.34 -15.25 10.98
C ASN A 96 -12.50 -14.58 10.24
N LYS A 97 -13.72 -15.00 10.58
CA LYS A 97 -14.95 -14.38 10.06
C LYS A 97 -14.94 -12.87 10.34
N PHE A 98 -15.34 -12.09 9.34
CA PHE A 98 -15.40 -10.62 9.37
C PHE A 98 -14.06 -9.90 9.42
N ILE A 99 -12.93 -10.61 9.38
CA ILE A 99 -11.61 -10.00 9.23
C ILE A 99 -11.27 -9.87 7.76
N THR A 100 -10.84 -8.68 7.37
CA THR A 100 -10.42 -8.33 6.02
C THR A 100 -8.94 -7.92 6.00
N ALA A 101 -8.37 -7.76 4.80
CA ALA A 101 -7.05 -7.17 4.65
C ALA A 101 -6.94 -5.78 5.31
N LYS A 102 -8.04 -5.00 5.32
CA LYS A 102 -8.09 -3.69 5.97
C LYS A 102 -7.86 -3.81 7.49
N ASP A 103 -8.50 -4.77 8.14
CA ASP A 103 -8.30 -5.01 9.58
C ASP A 103 -6.87 -5.42 9.89
N ILE A 104 -6.28 -6.27 9.04
CA ILE A 104 -4.90 -6.74 9.19
C ILE A 104 -3.93 -5.56 9.13
N ILE A 105 -4.01 -4.72 8.09
CA ILE A 105 -3.08 -3.59 7.95
C ILE A 105 -3.31 -2.52 9.01
N LEU A 106 -4.56 -2.24 9.42
CA LEU A 106 -4.84 -1.35 10.54
C LEU A 106 -4.23 -1.87 11.84
N SER A 107 -4.32 -3.17 12.13
CA SER A 107 -3.69 -3.75 13.31
C SER A 107 -2.17 -3.59 13.30
N ILE A 108 -1.54 -3.76 12.14
CA ILE A 108 -0.10 -3.56 11.94
C ILE A 108 0.27 -2.08 12.16
N ILE A 109 -0.46 -1.15 11.55
CA ILE A 109 -0.26 0.30 11.71
C ILE A 109 -0.43 0.71 13.17
N GLY A 110 -1.46 0.23 13.87
CA GLY A 110 -1.69 0.53 15.28
C GLY A 110 -0.56 0.03 16.20
N LYS A 111 0.08 -1.10 15.85
CA LYS A 111 1.21 -1.66 16.62
C LYS A 111 2.54 -0.96 16.31
N LEU A 112 2.82 -0.67 15.04
CA LEU A 112 4.08 -0.09 14.60
C LEU A 112 4.10 1.43 14.68
N GLY A 113 2.94 2.08 14.66
CA GLY A 113 2.79 3.52 14.58
C GLY A 113 2.93 4.06 13.17
N SER A 114 2.51 5.31 13.01
CA SER A 114 2.53 6.05 11.73
C SER A 114 3.93 6.35 11.19
N SER A 115 4.98 6.13 11.97
CA SER A 115 6.39 6.23 11.55
C SER A 115 7.14 4.90 11.62
N GLY A 116 6.42 3.78 11.78
CA GLY A 116 7.01 2.47 12.01
C GLY A 116 7.86 1.92 10.85
N GLY A 117 7.59 2.39 9.63
CA GLY A 117 8.25 2.06 8.37
C GLY A 117 9.09 3.19 7.78
N THR A 118 9.24 4.33 8.46
CA THR A 118 10.05 5.46 7.95
C THR A 118 11.49 5.05 7.63
N GLY A 119 11.91 5.29 6.40
CA GLY A 119 13.24 4.94 5.89
C GLY A 119 13.36 3.49 5.38
N TYR A 120 12.25 2.74 5.32
CA TYR A 120 12.21 1.36 4.85
C TYR A 120 11.38 1.19 3.58
N ILE A 121 11.76 0.19 2.80
CA ILE A 121 10.86 -0.55 1.91
C ILE A 121 10.39 -1.78 2.68
N ILE A 122 9.09 -2.00 2.73
CA ILE A 122 8.48 -3.11 3.45
C ILE A 122 8.21 -4.26 2.48
N GLU A 123 8.56 -5.47 2.87
CA GLU A 123 8.03 -6.70 2.26
C GLU A 123 6.99 -7.31 3.19
N PHE A 124 5.78 -7.52 2.67
CA PHE A 124 4.72 -8.27 3.34
C PHE A 124 4.76 -9.72 2.88
N CYS A 125 4.88 -10.64 3.83
CA CYS A 125 4.97 -12.07 3.57
C CYS A 125 4.23 -12.89 4.64
N GLY A 126 4.37 -14.21 4.60
CA GLY A 126 3.78 -15.13 5.57
C GLY A 126 2.58 -15.91 5.03
N SER A 127 2.08 -16.83 5.85
CA SER A 127 1.02 -17.77 5.45
C SER A 127 -0.30 -17.10 5.10
N VAL A 128 -0.57 -15.93 5.68
CA VAL A 128 -1.80 -15.16 5.43
C VAL A 128 -1.72 -14.46 4.07
N VAL A 129 -0.61 -13.79 3.76
CA VAL A 129 -0.42 -13.09 2.47
C VAL A 129 -0.53 -14.04 1.28
N LYS A 130 0.01 -15.25 1.40
CA LYS A 130 -0.10 -16.29 0.36
C LYS A 130 -1.55 -16.69 0.02
N LYS A 131 -2.48 -16.47 0.93
CA LYS A 131 -3.91 -16.79 0.75
C LYS A 131 -4.73 -15.59 0.26
N MET A 132 -4.16 -14.38 0.28
CA MET A 132 -4.86 -13.17 -0.15
C MET A 132 -5.02 -13.12 -1.66
N ASN A 133 -6.19 -12.68 -2.12
CA ASN A 133 -6.42 -12.26 -3.49
C ASN A 133 -5.68 -10.93 -3.80
N MET A 134 -5.74 -10.46 -5.05
CA MET A 134 -4.99 -9.26 -5.43
C MET A 134 -5.53 -7.97 -4.80
N GLU A 135 -6.84 -7.85 -4.64
CA GLU A 135 -7.47 -6.68 -4.02
C GLU A 135 -7.11 -6.55 -2.54
N GLU A 136 -7.01 -7.67 -1.84
CA GLU A 136 -6.52 -7.76 -0.46
C GLU A 136 -5.04 -7.35 -0.39
N ARG A 137 -4.19 -7.86 -1.28
CA ARG A 137 -2.77 -7.47 -1.37
C ARG A 137 -2.60 -5.98 -1.67
N MET A 138 -3.39 -5.45 -2.61
CA MET A 138 -3.44 -4.03 -2.93
C MET A 138 -3.82 -3.20 -1.71
N THR A 139 -4.80 -3.65 -0.91
CA THR A 139 -5.20 -2.98 0.33
C THR A 139 -4.04 -2.90 1.33
N ILE A 140 -3.27 -3.98 1.52
CA ILE A 140 -2.10 -4.00 2.40
C ILE A 140 -1.01 -3.02 1.90
N CYS A 141 -0.63 -3.12 0.63
CA CYS A 141 0.44 -2.30 0.05
C CYS A 141 0.06 -0.81 -0.08
N ASN A 142 -1.21 -0.53 -0.39
CA ASN A 142 -1.76 0.83 -0.41
C ASN A 142 -1.48 1.51 0.93
N MET A 143 -1.76 0.82 2.04
CA MET A 143 -1.63 1.38 3.37
C MET A 143 -0.21 1.33 3.97
N ALA A 144 0.82 0.98 3.19
CA ALA A 144 2.20 1.00 3.66
C ALA A 144 2.68 2.44 3.98
N ILE A 145 2.17 3.43 3.24
CA ILE A 145 2.56 4.84 3.40
C ILE A 145 2.04 5.45 4.70
N GLU A 146 0.95 4.93 5.27
CA GLU A 146 0.40 5.31 6.58
C GLU A 146 1.32 4.92 7.73
N MET A 147 2.27 4.00 7.53
CA MET A 147 3.37 3.71 8.46
C MET A 147 4.65 4.50 8.14
N GLY A 148 4.59 5.39 7.15
CA GLY A 148 5.73 6.18 6.67
C GLY A 148 6.71 5.40 5.79
N ALA A 149 6.37 4.18 5.34
CA ALA A 149 7.23 3.41 4.44
C ALA A 149 7.26 4.01 3.04
N LYS A 150 8.39 3.90 2.35
CA LYS A 150 8.49 4.40 0.97
C LYS A 150 7.66 3.56 -0.01
N SER A 151 7.61 2.25 0.24
CA SER A 151 6.89 1.28 -0.59
C SER A 151 6.57 0.02 0.22
N GLY A 152 5.58 -0.75 -0.25
CA GLY A 152 5.19 -2.04 0.29
C GLY A 152 5.13 -3.07 -0.82
N LEU A 153 5.86 -4.18 -0.69
CA LEU A 153 6.04 -5.21 -1.70
C LEU A 153 5.43 -6.53 -1.26
N ILE A 154 4.84 -7.25 -2.20
CA ILE A 154 4.46 -8.66 -2.06
C ILE A 154 5.06 -9.41 -3.24
N ALA A 155 5.75 -10.52 -2.97
CA ALA A 155 6.31 -11.36 -4.02
C ALA A 155 5.20 -11.87 -4.94
N PRO A 156 5.36 -11.76 -6.27
CA PRO A 156 4.35 -12.18 -7.22
C PRO A 156 4.28 -13.71 -7.26
N ASP A 157 3.07 -14.24 -7.33
CA ASP A 157 2.80 -15.68 -7.39
C ASP A 157 1.68 -15.99 -8.40
N GLU A 158 1.17 -17.23 -8.39
CA GLU A 158 0.12 -17.67 -9.30
C GLU A 158 -1.17 -16.84 -9.20
N ILE A 159 -1.47 -16.23 -8.05
CA ILE A 159 -2.61 -15.31 -7.89
C ILE A 159 -2.34 -14.04 -8.69
N THR A 160 -1.13 -13.48 -8.57
CA THR A 160 -0.70 -12.31 -9.35
C THR A 160 -0.74 -12.59 -10.85
N TYR A 161 -0.21 -13.74 -11.29
CA TYR A 161 -0.20 -14.09 -12.71
C TYR A 161 -1.61 -14.30 -13.25
N SER A 162 -2.48 -14.96 -12.48
CA SER A 162 -3.87 -15.19 -12.89
C SER A 162 -4.63 -13.88 -13.04
N TYR A 163 -4.40 -12.90 -12.14
CA TYR A 163 -5.04 -11.59 -12.21
C TYR A 163 -4.63 -10.80 -13.47
N LEU A 164 -3.35 -10.87 -13.85
CA LEU A 164 -2.79 -10.14 -14.99
C LEU A 164 -3.08 -10.82 -16.34
N LYS A 165 -3.43 -12.11 -16.36
CA LYS A 165 -3.65 -12.83 -17.61
C LYS A 165 -4.77 -12.19 -18.41
N ASN A 166 -4.52 -11.98 -19.71
CA ASN A 166 -5.46 -11.39 -20.67
C ASN A 166 -5.87 -9.93 -20.38
N ARG A 167 -5.18 -9.19 -19.50
CA ARG A 167 -5.40 -7.75 -19.35
C ARG A 167 -4.85 -6.98 -20.56
N MET A 168 -5.44 -5.83 -20.83
CA MET A 168 -5.17 -5.02 -22.03
C MET A 168 -3.68 -4.75 -22.27
N TYR A 169 -2.94 -4.36 -21.23
CA TYR A 169 -1.52 -4.04 -21.30
C TYR A 169 -0.62 -5.18 -20.81
N SER A 170 -1.18 -6.31 -20.42
CA SER A 170 -0.38 -7.45 -20.03
C SER A 170 0.22 -8.15 -21.25
N PRO A 171 1.45 -8.71 -21.13
CA PRO A 171 2.10 -9.44 -22.22
C PRO A 171 1.22 -10.57 -22.75
N GLN A 172 1.34 -10.89 -24.04
CA GLN A 172 0.53 -11.92 -24.70
C GLN A 172 1.41 -12.99 -25.35
N GLY A 173 0.84 -14.18 -25.54
CA GLY A 173 1.48 -15.32 -26.24
C GLY A 173 2.87 -15.65 -25.68
N LYS A 174 3.87 -15.75 -26.55
CA LYS A 174 5.26 -16.05 -26.15
C LYS A 174 5.86 -15.06 -25.14
N TYR A 175 5.42 -13.80 -25.15
CA TYR A 175 5.92 -12.80 -24.21
C TYR A 175 5.31 -13.00 -22.82
N TRP A 176 4.06 -13.47 -22.74
CA TRP A 176 3.44 -13.88 -21.48
C TRP A 176 4.25 -14.98 -20.79
N GLU A 177 4.58 -16.05 -21.50
CA GLU A 177 5.37 -17.16 -20.95
C GLU A 177 6.74 -16.71 -20.45
N LYS A 178 7.43 -15.87 -21.24
CA LYS A 178 8.72 -15.28 -20.82
C LYS A 178 8.58 -14.41 -19.57
N SER A 179 7.56 -13.56 -19.52
CA SER A 179 7.30 -12.69 -18.37
C SER A 179 6.99 -13.50 -17.13
N VAL A 180 6.12 -14.51 -17.19
CA VAL A 180 5.80 -15.38 -16.05
C VAL A 180 7.04 -16.13 -15.56
N ASN A 181 7.88 -16.64 -16.46
CA ASN A 181 9.14 -17.30 -16.06
C ASN A 181 10.09 -16.34 -15.34
N PHE A 182 10.19 -15.09 -15.79
CA PHE A 182 10.95 -14.06 -15.08
C PHE A 182 10.31 -13.69 -13.74
N TRP A 183 9.00 -13.51 -13.69
CA TRP A 183 8.31 -13.14 -12.45
C TRP A 183 8.44 -14.20 -11.35
N LYS A 184 8.57 -15.48 -11.72
CA LYS A 184 8.84 -16.58 -10.77
C LYS A 184 10.20 -16.45 -10.08
N THR A 185 11.13 -15.67 -10.63
CA THR A 185 12.43 -15.37 -9.99
C THR A 185 12.39 -14.16 -9.07
N LEU A 186 11.29 -13.37 -9.07
CA LEU A 186 11.16 -12.15 -8.29
C LEU A 186 10.67 -12.42 -6.86
N LYS A 187 11.34 -13.35 -6.19
CA LYS A 187 11.07 -13.69 -4.80
C LYS A 187 12.32 -13.44 -3.97
N THR A 188 12.12 -13.20 -2.69
CA THR A 188 13.20 -13.05 -1.72
C THR A 188 13.96 -14.36 -1.57
N ASP A 189 15.29 -14.27 -1.56
CA ASP A 189 16.19 -15.40 -1.36
C ASP A 189 16.06 -15.95 0.08
N GLU A 190 16.31 -17.24 0.27
CA GLU A 190 16.13 -17.90 1.58
C GLU A 190 17.06 -17.36 2.67
N ASP A 191 18.24 -16.88 2.29
CA ASP A 191 19.27 -16.29 3.15
C ASP A 191 19.24 -14.76 3.18
N ALA A 192 18.20 -14.13 2.61
CA ALA A 192 18.06 -12.68 2.60
C ALA A 192 17.95 -12.11 4.02
N ILE A 193 18.79 -11.11 4.31
CA ILE A 193 18.83 -10.43 5.61
C ILE A 193 18.05 -9.11 5.51
N PHE A 194 17.07 -8.93 6.39
CA PHE A 194 16.33 -7.69 6.51
C PHE A 194 16.89 -6.83 7.64
N ASP A 195 16.95 -5.52 7.43
CA ASP A 195 17.37 -4.56 8.48
C ASP A 195 16.42 -4.58 9.69
N LYS A 196 15.14 -4.92 9.46
CA LYS A 196 14.13 -5.05 10.51
C LYS A 196 13.13 -6.16 10.18
N THR A 197 12.69 -6.91 11.18
CA THR A 197 11.63 -7.90 11.05
C THR A 197 10.54 -7.66 12.08
N PHE A 198 9.28 -7.74 11.67
CA PHE A 198 8.10 -7.71 12.53
C PHE A 198 7.20 -8.89 12.17
N ILE A 199 6.85 -9.70 13.18
CA ILE A 199 6.01 -10.89 13.01
C ILE A 199 4.71 -10.66 13.75
N ILE A 200 3.58 -10.98 13.10
CA ILE A 200 2.25 -10.86 13.69
C ILE A 200 1.41 -12.10 13.43
N ASP A 201 0.81 -12.65 14.48
CA ASP A 201 -0.25 -13.65 14.38
C ASP A 201 -1.61 -12.94 14.46
N ILE A 202 -2.43 -13.13 13.42
CA ILE A 202 -3.77 -12.52 13.29
C ILE A 202 -4.91 -13.46 13.67
N SER A 203 -4.63 -14.65 14.21
CA SER A 203 -5.63 -15.67 14.55
C SER A 203 -6.60 -15.23 15.64
N ASN A 204 -6.26 -14.23 16.44
CA ASN A 204 -7.13 -13.62 17.46
C ASN A 204 -7.51 -12.17 17.13
N LEU A 205 -7.30 -11.74 15.88
CA LEU A 205 -7.64 -10.39 15.45
C LEU A 205 -9.16 -10.22 15.43
N SER A 206 -9.62 -9.12 16.01
CA SER A 206 -11.00 -8.63 15.91
C SER A 206 -11.09 -7.54 14.83
N PRO A 207 -12.28 -7.18 14.32
CA PRO A 207 -12.40 -6.05 13.39
C PRO A 207 -11.79 -4.78 13.96
N GLN A 208 -11.04 -4.03 13.14
CA GLN A 208 -10.27 -2.85 13.55
C GLN A 208 -10.94 -1.57 13.06
N ILE A 209 -10.77 -0.49 13.83
CA ILE A 209 -11.25 0.84 13.49
C ILE A 209 -10.25 1.91 13.94
N THR A 210 -10.04 2.92 13.09
CA THR A 210 -9.33 4.14 13.48
C THR A 210 -10.29 5.06 14.22
N TRP A 211 -9.97 5.42 15.46
CA TRP A 211 -10.85 6.22 16.32
C TRP A 211 -10.49 7.71 16.36
N GLY A 212 -9.32 8.09 15.86
CA GLY A 212 -8.82 9.45 15.95
C GLY A 212 -8.42 10.05 14.60
N THR A 213 -7.60 11.10 14.65
CA THR A 213 -7.16 11.87 13.48
C THR A 213 -5.86 11.36 12.86
N ASN A 214 -5.22 10.37 13.48
CA ASN A 214 -4.01 9.73 12.96
C ASN A 214 -4.27 8.27 12.57
N PRO A 215 -3.66 7.75 11.49
CA PRO A 215 -3.85 6.37 11.05
C PRO A 215 -3.46 5.29 12.07
N ASP A 216 -2.59 5.62 13.03
CA ASP A 216 -2.14 4.70 14.08
C ASP A 216 -3.00 4.72 15.36
N GLN A 217 -4.01 5.57 15.41
CA GLN A 217 -5.02 5.55 16.46
C GLN A 217 -6.07 4.48 16.16
N VAL A 218 -5.65 3.22 16.26
CA VAL A 218 -6.44 2.02 15.95
C VAL A 218 -6.84 1.29 17.23
N ILE A 219 -8.08 0.84 17.30
CA ILE A 219 -8.56 -0.11 18.30
C ILE A 219 -9.36 -1.21 17.62
N SER A 220 -9.52 -2.33 18.32
CA SER A 220 -10.53 -3.32 17.95
C SER A 220 -11.93 -2.77 18.24
N ILE A 221 -12.93 -3.15 17.46
CA ILE A 221 -14.31 -2.65 17.63
C ILE A 221 -14.90 -2.94 19.01
N ASN A 222 -14.44 -4.00 19.67
CA ASN A 222 -14.82 -4.39 21.03
C ASN A 222 -13.96 -3.75 22.14
N GLN A 223 -13.11 -2.78 21.80
CA GLN A 223 -12.29 -2.05 22.76
C GLN A 223 -12.85 -0.66 22.99
N LYS A 224 -12.55 -0.11 24.17
CA LYS A 224 -12.90 1.26 24.55
C LYS A 224 -11.88 2.25 24.00
N ILE A 225 -12.32 3.49 23.79
CA ILE A 225 -11.40 4.62 23.59
C ILE A 225 -10.39 4.66 24.74
N PRO A 226 -9.08 4.68 24.46
CA PRO A 226 -8.04 4.61 25.49
C PRO A 226 -8.16 5.74 26.53
N ASP A 227 -7.85 5.42 27.78
CA ASP A 227 -7.68 6.44 28.82
C ASP A 227 -6.41 7.27 28.54
N PHE A 228 -6.49 8.59 28.64
CA PHE A 228 -5.33 9.48 28.44
C PHE A 228 -4.16 9.15 29.38
N ASN A 229 -4.45 8.65 30.59
CA ASN A 229 -3.44 8.26 31.56
C ASN A 229 -2.74 6.94 31.20
N SER A 230 -3.28 6.15 30.27
CA SER A 230 -2.64 4.93 29.76
C SER A 230 -1.44 5.21 28.83
N PHE A 231 -1.33 6.43 28.32
CA PHE A 231 -0.21 6.84 27.46
C PHE A 231 0.98 7.29 28.32
N ASN A 232 2.10 6.57 28.22
CA ASN A 232 3.37 6.97 28.88
C ASN A 232 4.05 8.16 28.20
N ASN A 233 3.84 8.33 26.89
CA ASN A 233 4.43 9.42 26.10
C ASN A 233 3.48 10.64 26.09
N ILE A 234 3.99 11.79 26.51
CA ILE A 234 3.23 13.05 26.62
C ILE A 234 2.68 13.48 25.26
N THR A 235 3.50 13.45 24.21
CA THR A 235 3.06 13.79 22.85
C THR A 235 1.92 12.88 22.37
N LYS A 236 2.01 11.56 22.60
CA LYS A 236 0.92 10.63 22.25
C LYS A 236 -0.35 10.90 23.07
N ARG A 237 -0.20 11.25 24.35
CA ARG A 237 -1.33 11.64 25.21
C ARG A 237 -2.02 12.90 24.69
N ASP A 238 -1.25 13.92 24.31
CA ASP A 238 -1.81 15.18 23.82
C ASP A 238 -2.48 14.99 22.46
N LEU A 239 -1.89 14.21 21.56
CA LEU A 239 -2.53 13.79 20.31
C LEU A 239 -3.82 13.02 20.54
N ALA A 240 -3.87 12.12 21.53
CA ALA A 240 -5.09 11.40 21.91
C ALA A 240 -6.19 12.35 22.41
N LYS A 241 -5.83 13.34 23.25
CA LYS A 241 -6.77 14.37 23.73
C LYS A 241 -7.31 15.21 22.58
N SER A 242 -6.45 15.70 21.69
CA SER A 242 -6.85 16.48 20.52
C SER A 242 -7.74 15.68 19.57
N ALA A 243 -7.40 14.41 19.33
CA ALA A 243 -8.22 13.52 18.52
C ALA A 243 -9.60 13.27 19.14
N CYS A 244 -9.68 12.99 20.44
CA CYS A 244 -10.96 12.84 21.14
C CYS A 244 -11.79 14.12 21.09
N ALA A 245 -11.18 15.29 21.29
CA ALA A 245 -11.89 16.56 21.20
C ALA A 245 -12.42 16.83 19.79
N TYR A 246 -11.65 16.51 18.75
CA TYR A 246 -12.05 16.68 17.36
C TYR A 246 -13.16 15.71 16.94
N MET A 247 -13.05 14.44 17.34
CA MET A 247 -13.99 13.37 17.00
C MET A 247 -15.23 13.32 17.89
N ASP A 248 -15.33 14.21 18.89
CA ASP A 248 -16.35 14.21 19.95
C ASP A 248 -16.44 12.87 20.71
N LEU A 249 -15.29 12.33 21.10
CA LEU A 249 -15.16 11.06 21.81
C LEU A 249 -14.72 11.25 23.26
N LYS A 250 -15.19 10.37 24.16
CA LYS A 250 -14.78 10.33 25.57
C LYS A 250 -13.96 9.07 25.87
N PRO A 251 -12.90 9.16 26.70
CA PRO A 251 -12.19 7.99 27.19
C PRO A 251 -13.13 6.96 27.84
N GLY A 252 -12.89 5.68 27.62
CA GLY A 252 -13.68 4.59 28.19
C GLY A 252 -15.00 4.29 27.47
N MET A 253 -15.37 5.08 26.46
CA MET A 253 -16.54 4.86 25.61
C MET A 253 -16.27 3.77 24.54
N TYR A 254 -17.29 3.05 24.11
CA TYR A 254 -17.24 2.20 22.91
C TYR A 254 -17.67 2.99 21.67
N LEU A 255 -17.12 2.69 20.51
CA LEU A 255 -17.54 3.29 19.23
C LEU A 255 -18.85 2.70 18.68
N THR A 256 -19.34 1.64 19.31
CA THR A 256 -20.58 0.91 18.97
C THR A 256 -21.54 0.94 20.14
#